data_AF-A0A1M5KF18-F1
#
_entry.id   AF-A0A1M5KF18-F1
#
_cell.length_a   1.000
_cell.length_b   1.000
_cell.length_c   1.000
_cell.angle_alpha   90.00
_cell.angle_beta   90.00
_cell.angle_gamma   90.00
#
_symmetry.space_group_name_H-M   'P 1'
#
loop_
_entity.id
_entity.type
_entity.pdbx_description
1 polymer ?
#
loop_
_entity_poly.entity_id
_entity_poly.type
_entity_poly.pdbx_seq_one_letter_code
_entity_poly.pdbx_strand_id
1 'polypeptide(L)'
;MGGSGETIIPEALIQLANQLDDAVGPELDRAKASFEAAEISGDKFSQAGLSLQVVYPGTREWAIADAQSKHDELRAITDKLAATATLWARAESDNTIVEI
;
A
#
# COMPACT_ATOMS: atom_id res chain seq x y z
N MET A 1 -3.32 38.70 -5.17
CA MET A 1 -2.96 37.35 -5.67
C MET A 1 -2.04 36.73 -4.64
N GLY A 2 -2.60 36.06 -3.64
CA GLY A 2 -1.83 35.38 -2.59
C GLY A 2 -1.82 33.91 -2.93
N GLY A 3 -0.71 33.42 -3.50
CA GLY A 3 -0.46 31.99 -3.51
C GLY A 3 -0.25 31.58 -2.07
N SER A 4 -1.13 30.77 -1.51
CA SER A 4 -0.82 29.97 -0.33
C SER A 4 0.30 29.03 -0.74
N GLY A 5 1.53 29.52 -0.67
CA GLY A 5 2.72 28.69 -0.81
C GLY A 5 2.72 27.74 0.37
N GLU A 6 2.01 26.62 0.24
CA GLU A 6 2.23 25.47 1.11
C GLU A 6 3.70 25.11 0.94
N THR A 7 4.49 25.46 1.94
CA THR A 7 5.88 25.02 2.03
C THR A 7 5.83 23.50 2.12
N ILE A 8 6.20 22.83 1.05
CA ILE A 8 6.35 21.38 1.06
C ILE A 8 7.53 21.08 1.97
N ILE A 9 7.26 20.39 3.09
CA ILE A 9 8.27 19.96 4.05
C ILE A 9 8.65 18.52 3.66
N PRO A 10 9.86 18.26 3.12
CA PRO A 10 10.28 16.92 2.72
C PRO A 10 10.13 15.87 3.82
N GLU A 11 10.43 16.25 5.08
CA GLU A 11 10.27 15.39 6.25
C GLU A 11 8.81 14.98 6.48
N ALA A 12 7.85 15.88 6.21
CA ALA A 12 6.43 15.58 6.36
C ALA A 12 5.96 14.56 5.30
N LEU A 13 6.50 14.60 4.08
CA LEU A 13 6.21 13.61 3.05
C LEU A 13 6.77 12.23 3.39
N ILE A 14 7.99 12.18 3.96
CA ILE A 14 8.58 10.93 4.44
C ILE A 14 7.79 10.37 5.63
N GLN A 15 7.40 11.22 6.58
CA GLN A 15 6.56 10.82 7.70
C GLN A 15 5.21 10.28 7.22
N LEU A 16 4.58 10.95 6.25
CA LEU A 16 3.33 10.48 5.66
C LEU A 16 3.48 9.13 4.96
N ALA A 17 4.57 8.92 4.21
CA ALA A 17 4.87 7.64 3.57
C ALA A 17 4.99 6.51 4.59
N ASN A 18 5.75 6.74 5.67
CA ASN A 18 5.91 5.76 6.75
C ASN A 18 4.58 5.49 7.48
N GLN A 19 3.79 6.53 7.77
CA GLN A 19 2.48 6.37 8.42
C GLN A 19 1.51 5.55 7.55
N LEU A 20 1.54 5.73 6.23
CA LEU A 20 0.74 4.95 5.29
C LEU A 20 1.17 3.48 5.28
N ASP A 21 2.47 3.22 5.22
CA ASP A 21 3.03 1.86 5.24
C ASP A 21 2.71 1.15 6.56
N ASP A 22 2.96 1.81 7.70
CA ASP A 22 2.72 1.27 9.04
C ASP A 22 1.24 1.00 9.33
N ALA A 23 0.34 1.82 8.79
CA ALA A 23 -1.10 1.67 9.03
C ALA A 23 -1.77 0.66 8.11
N VAL A 24 -1.33 0.57 6.84
CA VAL A 24 -2.04 -0.20 5.79
C VAL A 24 -1.30 -1.48 5.44
N GLY A 25 0.03 -1.47 5.41
CA GLY A 25 0.86 -2.64 5.06
C GLY A 25 0.54 -3.87 5.91
N PRO A 26 0.57 -3.78 7.25
CA PRO A 26 0.26 -4.91 8.13
C PRO A 26 -1.17 -5.45 7.97
N GLU A 27 -2.14 -4.62 7.60
CA GLU A 27 -3.52 -5.05 7.39
C GLU A 27 -3.68 -5.81 6.07
N LEU A 28 -2.98 -5.38 5.02
CA LEU A 28 -2.93 -6.10 3.74
C LEU A 28 -2.22 -7.46 3.89
N ASP A 29 -1.11 -7.49 4.63
CA ASP A 29 -0.41 -8.73 4.98
C ASP A 29 -1.29 -9.67 5.80
N ARG A 30 -2.00 -9.15 6.79
CA ARG A 30 -2.94 -9.95 7.60
C ARG A 30 -4.09 -10.48 6.75
N ALA A 31 -4.66 -9.67 5.86
CA ALA A 31 -5.72 -10.10 4.96
C ALA A 31 -5.23 -11.24 4.05
N LYS A 32 -4.07 -11.07 3.41
CA LYS A 32 -3.45 -12.11 2.58
C LYS A 32 -3.18 -13.39 3.38
N ALA A 33 -2.56 -13.28 4.55
CA ALA A 33 -2.28 -14.42 5.42
C ALA A 33 -3.56 -15.14 5.87
N SER A 34 -4.66 -14.42 6.10
CA SER A 34 -5.94 -15.02 6.47
C SER A 34 -6.53 -15.88 5.34
N PHE A 35 -6.37 -15.46 4.09
CA PHE A 35 -6.77 -16.26 2.93
C PHE A 35 -5.81 -17.42 2.70
N GLU A 36 -4.50 -17.22 2.88
CA GLU A 36 -3.50 -18.28 2.73
C GLU A 36 -3.67 -19.40 3.77
N ALA A 37 -3.93 -19.05 5.03
CA ALA A 37 -4.14 -19.99 6.13
C ALA A 37 -5.51 -20.69 6.12
N ALA A 38 -6.45 -20.22 5.30
CA ALA A 38 -7.78 -20.82 5.21
C ALA A 38 -7.72 -22.20 4.53
N GLU A 39 -7.58 -23.27 5.33
CA GLU A 39 -7.87 -24.63 4.89
C GLU A 39 -9.39 -24.85 4.90
N ILE A 40 -10.02 -24.71 3.73
CA ILE A 40 -11.40 -25.15 3.54
C ILE A 40 -11.40 -26.53 2.91
N SER A 41 -11.62 -27.53 3.76
CA SER A 41 -11.93 -28.88 3.35
C SER A 41 -13.39 -28.98 2.90
N GLY A 42 -13.66 -29.78 1.86
CA GLY A 42 -14.98 -29.87 1.21
C GLY A 42 -16.14 -30.27 2.12
N ASP A 43 -15.83 -30.94 3.23
CA ASP A 43 -16.75 -31.33 4.30
C ASP A 43 -17.25 -30.16 5.16
N LYS A 44 -16.65 -28.96 5.05
CA LYS A 44 -17.15 -27.74 5.71
C LYS A 44 -18.30 -27.08 4.96
N PHE A 45 -18.61 -27.56 3.76
CA PHE A 45 -19.75 -27.08 2.99
C PHE A 45 -20.98 -27.94 3.27
N SER A 46 -22.15 -27.30 3.41
CA SER A 46 -23.43 -28.01 3.44
C SER A 46 -23.67 -28.76 2.11
N GLN A 47 -24.69 -29.62 2.02
CA GLN A 47 -25.07 -30.27 0.75
C GLN A 47 -25.37 -29.24 -0.38
N ALA A 48 -25.81 -28.03 -0.03
CA ALA A 48 -25.97 -26.90 -0.97
C ALA A 48 -24.64 -26.17 -1.29
N GLY A 49 -23.59 -26.44 -0.53
CA GLY A 49 -22.25 -25.85 -0.67
C GLY A 49 -21.28 -26.66 -1.52
N LEU A 50 -21.68 -27.76 -2.17
CA LEU A 50 -20.84 -28.44 -3.16
C LEU A 50 -20.48 -27.53 -4.35
N SER A 51 -21.39 -26.64 -4.76
CA SER A 51 -21.09 -25.59 -5.75
C SER A 51 -20.12 -24.54 -5.19
N LEU A 52 -20.24 -24.21 -3.91
CA LEU A 52 -19.32 -23.29 -3.22
C LEU A 52 -17.91 -23.87 -3.08
N GLN A 53 -17.78 -25.20 -2.88
CA GLN A 53 -16.49 -25.88 -2.87
C GLN A 53 -15.73 -25.72 -4.20
N VAL A 54 -16.43 -25.67 -5.33
CA VAL A 54 -15.81 -25.52 -6.65
C VAL A 54 -15.36 -24.07 -6.91
N VAL A 55 -16.12 -23.09 -6.44
CA VAL A 55 -15.84 -21.66 -6.70
C VAL A 55 -14.85 -21.08 -5.67
N TYR A 56 -14.83 -21.61 -4.45
CA TYR A 56 -14.02 -21.10 -3.35
C TYR A 56 -12.51 -20.99 -3.66
N PRO A 57 -11.84 -21.98 -4.27
CA PRO A 57 -10.42 -21.85 -4.62
C PRO A 57 -10.15 -20.64 -5.53
N GLY A 58 -11.00 -20.41 -6.54
CA GLY A 58 -10.88 -19.26 -7.44
C GLY A 58 -11.14 -17.93 -6.74
N THR A 59 -12.12 -17.86 -5.84
CA THR A 59 -12.37 -16.64 -5.04
C THR A 59 -11.22 -16.36 -4.07
N ARG A 60 -10.62 -17.41 -3.49
CA ARG A 60 -9.45 -17.29 -2.60
C ARG A 60 -8.23 -16.79 -3.36
N GLU A 61 -7.92 -17.37 -4.52
CA GLU A 61 -6.82 -16.91 -5.39
C GLU A 61 -7.02 -15.47 -5.82
N TRP A 62 -8.25 -15.10 -6.22
CA TRP A 62 -8.58 -13.73 -6.56
C TRP A 62 -8.38 -12.76 -5.39
N ALA A 63 -8.83 -13.11 -4.18
CA ALA A 63 -8.65 -12.28 -3.00
C ALA A 63 -7.18 -12.12 -2.59
N ILE A 64 -6.37 -13.19 -2.70
CA ILE A 64 -4.91 -13.13 -2.47
C ILE A 64 -4.24 -12.20 -3.48
N ALA A 65 -4.59 -12.33 -4.77
CA ALA A 65 -4.03 -11.49 -5.82
C ALA A 65 -4.42 -10.01 -5.65
N ASP A 66 -5.66 -9.73 -5.26
CA ASP A 66 -6.12 -8.36 -5.00
C ASP A 66 -5.39 -7.74 -3.79
N ALA A 67 -5.25 -8.49 -2.68
CA ALA A 67 -4.49 -8.03 -1.52
C ALA A 67 -3.02 -7.73 -1.86
N GLN A 68 -2.38 -8.57 -2.67
CA GLN A 68 -1.02 -8.32 -3.17
C GLN A 68 -0.96 -7.08 -4.07
N SER A 69 -1.91 -6.92 -4.99
CA SER A 69 -1.98 -5.75 -5.86
C SER A 69 -2.10 -4.45 -5.06
N LYS A 70 -2.92 -4.44 -3.99
CA LYS A 70 -3.06 -3.27 -3.10
C LYS A 70 -1.80 -2.99 -2.29
N HIS A 71 -1.09 -4.04 -1.89
CA HIS A 71 0.20 -3.87 -1.22
C HIS A 71 1.24 -3.24 -2.17
N ASP A 72 1.28 -3.68 -3.42
CA ASP A 72 2.19 -3.12 -4.43
C ASP A 72 1.82 -1.67 -4.78
N GLU A 73 0.53 -1.34 -4.86
CA GLU A 73 0.03 0.03 -5.02
C GLU A 73 0.45 0.94 -3.85
N LEU A 74 0.31 0.45 -2.60
CA LEU A 74 0.74 1.17 -1.40
C LEU A 74 2.23 1.49 -1.47
N ARG A 75 3.06 0.49 -1.77
CA ARG A 75 4.51 0.67 -1.94
C ARG A 75 4.85 1.67 -3.03
N ALA A 76 4.16 1.62 -4.17
CA ALA A 76 4.38 2.57 -5.25
C ALA A 76 4.03 4.02 -4.85
N ILE A 77 3.07 4.22 -3.94
CA ILE A 77 2.73 5.55 -3.39
C ILE A 77 3.81 6.01 -2.42
N THR A 78 4.24 5.16 -1.49
CA THR A 78 5.26 5.53 -0.49
C THR A 78 6.61 5.83 -1.14
N ASP A 79 7.01 5.05 -2.16
CA ASP A 79 8.20 5.30 -2.97
C ASP A 79 8.14 6.66 -3.70
N LYS A 80 6.97 7.02 -4.25
CA LYS A 80 6.78 8.33 -4.91
C LYS A 80 6.89 9.48 -3.92
N LEU A 81 6.30 9.35 -2.73
CA LEU A 81 6.39 10.37 -1.67
C LEU A 81 7.85 10.59 -1.24
N ALA A 82 8.61 9.51 -1.03
CA ALA A 82 10.02 9.59 -0.68
C ALA A 82 10.88 10.19 -1.81
N ALA A 83 10.59 9.83 -3.07
CA ALA A 83 11.26 10.41 -4.23
C ALA A 83 10.97 11.92 -4.36
N THR A 84 9.72 12.35 -4.17
CA THR A 84 9.36 13.77 -4.17
C THR A 84 10.07 14.54 -3.05
N ALA A 85 10.12 13.99 -1.83
CA ALA A 85 10.87 14.59 -0.73
C ALA A 85 12.35 14.78 -1.06
N THR A 86 12.98 13.76 -1.64
CA THR A 86 14.39 13.79 -2.06
C THR A 86 14.65 14.83 -3.15
N LEU A 87 13.78 14.90 -4.16
CA LEU A 87 13.89 15.89 -5.24
C LEU A 87 13.75 17.32 -4.71
N TRP A 88 12.84 17.54 -3.76
CA TRP A 88 12.62 18.85 -3.17
C TRP A 88 13.82 19.30 -2.32
N ALA A 89 14.33 18.42 -1.45
CA ALA A 89 15.52 18.70 -0.65
C ALA A 89 16.76 19.02 -1.51
N ARG A 90 16.92 18.33 -2.65
CA ARG A 90 17.97 18.64 -3.63
C ARG A 90 17.77 20.00 -4.28
N ALA A 91 16.54 20.32 -4.70
CA ALA A 91 16.23 21.61 -5.32
C ALA A 91 16.49 22.80 -4.37
N GLU A 92 16.17 22.64 -3.07
CA GLU A 92 16.49 23.64 -2.06
C GLU A 92 18.01 23.78 -1.85
N SER A 93 18.74 22.66 -1.75
CA SER A 93 20.21 22.67 -1.64
C SER A 93 20.87 23.35 -2.84
N ASP A 94 20.42 23.05 -4.06
CA ASP A 94 21.00 23.60 -5.29
C ASP A 94 20.71 25.11 -5.45
N ASN A 95 19.54 25.58 -5.00
CA ASN A 95 19.22 27.02 -4.97
C ASN A 95 19.96 27.79 -3.87
N THR A 96 20.40 27.11 -2.80
CA THR A 96 21.12 27.75 -1.68
C THR A 96 22.60 28.05 -2.02
N ILE A 97 23.15 27.49 -3.11
CA ILE A 97 24.58 27.61 -3.48
C ILE A 97 24.90 28.86 -4.33
N VAL A 98 23.92 29.75 -4.63
CA VAL A 98 24.12 30.90 -5.55
C VAL A 98 24.19 32.27 -4.88
N GLU A 99 24.34 32.36 -3.56
CA GLU A 99 24.65 33.64 -2.88
C GLU A 99 26.11 33.70 -2.43
N ILE A 100 27.04 33.95 -3.37
CA ILE A 100 28.40 34.46 -3.09
C ILE A 100 28.75 35.55 -4.11
#